data_AF-A0A9D8G3U8-F1
#
_entry.id   AF-A0A9D8G3U8-F1
#
_cell.length_a   1.000
_cell.length_b   1.000
_cell.length_c   1.000
_cell.angle_alpha   90.00
_cell.angle_beta   90.00
_cell.angle_gamma   90.00
#
_symmetry.space_group_name_H-M   'P 1'
#
loop_
_entity.id
_entity.type
_entity.pdbx_description
1 polymer ?
#
loop_
_entity_poly.entity_id
_entity_poly.type
_entity_poly.pdbx_seq_one_letter_code
_entity_poly.pdbx_strand_id
1 'polypeptide(L)'
;YVSRNKIGPWLEHVMSGKRTLAELKRFIGDWAKVRYGFDRTERAMNKGTVPRGFNRLTEEKFLGLSYEQRRSYVEEAERRLHAEGSHVPHTNFTVLKGKIRHALDTEDWDEARQYLQEAWKGNNSEEDIRELQSMENYLKSFGKKEKKQEKKDPKTEVLRAASDIDGLLASAPDGLKPFYEKCLLYGGEATASMCQIIYNVKWCQDRNYLPDEPNILRHRALRETEHRLSAAGDGHKNGLENNLVTGFNSPSIRDDGFGPQNMFATKDESQTVAQKASEHKDDFTFRYWSNLIVPDVSRGQYHFASTQIHWRLKRAARTLEAHGFKYGTMELKAFRSLHASGASEAA
;
A
#
# COMPACT_ATOMS: atom_id res chain seq x y z
N TYR A 1 -31.27 -1.87 20.45
CA TYR A 1 -31.93 -3.03 19.83
C TYR A 1 -30.92 -3.71 18.91
N VAL A 2 -30.41 -4.89 19.29
CA VAL A 2 -29.43 -5.64 18.48
C VAL A 2 -30.17 -6.73 17.72
N SER A 3 -30.01 -6.76 16.40
CA SER A 3 -30.68 -7.68 15.48
C SER A 3 -30.37 -9.15 15.83
N ARG A 4 -31.42 -9.97 15.94
CA ARG A 4 -31.40 -11.41 16.27
C ARG A 4 -30.55 -12.28 15.32
N ASN A 5 -30.20 -11.78 14.14
CA ASN A 5 -29.56 -12.60 13.09
C ASN A 5 -28.02 -12.50 13.04
N LYS A 6 -27.37 -11.70 13.91
CA LYS A 6 -25.90 -11.45 13.81
C LYS A 6 -25.10 -11.75 15.09
N ILE A 7 -25.72 -12.45 16.04
CA ILE A 7 -25.08 -12.97 17.27
C ILE A 7 -24.83 -14.50 17.17
N GLY A 8 -25.32 -15.16 16.12
CA GLY A 8 -25.40 -16.63 15.98
C GLY A 8 -24.13 -17.40 16.37
N PRO A 9 -22.96 -17.15 15.74
CA PRO A 9 -21.73 -17.88 16.07
C PRO A 9 -21.14 -17.54 17.44
N TRP A 10 -21.38 -16.31 17.93
CA TRP A 10 -20.86 -15.79 19.22
C TRP A 10 -21.67 -16.33 20.41
N LEU A 11 -23.01 -16.36 20.30
CA LEU A 11 -23.87 -16.97 21.31
C LEU A 11 -23.71 -18.48 21.29
N GLU A 12 -23.65 -19.12 20.13
CA GLU A 12 -23.44 -20.57 20.04
C GLU A 12 -22.13 -20.99 20.71
N HIS A 13 -21.00 -20.35 20.41
CA HIS A 13 -19.70 -20.73 21.01
C HIS A 13 -19.62 -20.50 22.52
N VAL A 14 -20.34 -19.51 23.05
CA VAL A 14 -20.40 -19.20 24.48
C VAL A 14 -21.38 -20.12 25.21
N MET A 15 -22.49 -20.48 24.56
CA MET A 15 -23.59 -21.29 25.13
C MET A 15 -23.38 -22.80 24.93
N SER A 16 -22.52 -23.23 24.01
CA SER A 16 -22.25 -24.65 23.72
C SER A 16 -21.23 -25.30 24.66
N GLY A 17 -20.61 -24.54 25.59
CA GLY A 17 -19.60 -25.04 26.52
C GLY A 17 -19.99 -24.85 27.99
N LYS A 18 -19.61 -25.80 28.86
CA LYS A 18 -19.69 -25.62 30.32
C LYS A 18 -18.63 -24.59 30.76
N ARG A 19 -18.99 -23.30 30.79
CA ARG A 19 -18.14 -22.23 31.33
C ARG A 19 -18.66 -21.76 32.69
N THR A 20 -17.76 -21.32 33.55
CA THR A 20 -18.10 -20.71 34.83
C THR A 20 -18.68 -19.31 34.63
N LEU A 21 -19.49 -18.83 35.58
CA LEU A 21 -20.03 -17.45 35.57
C LEU A 21 -18.91 -16.40 35.56
N ALA A 22 -17.77 -16.68 36.20
CA ALA A 22 -16.62 -15.78 36.22
C ALA A 22 -15.97 -15.62 34.83
N GLU A 23 -15.81 -16.73 34.10
CA GLU A 23 -15.29 -16.71 32.73
C GLU A 23 -16.23 -15.97 31.77
N LEU A 24 -17.54 -16.14 31.93
CA LEU A 24 -18.55 -15.40 31.17
C LEU A 24 -18.48 -13.90 31.45
N LYS A 25 -18.39 -13.49 32.71
CA LYS A 25 -18.27 -12.07 33.09
C LYS A 25 -17.00 -11.43 32.51
N ARG A 26 -15.85 -12.11 32.62
CA ARG A 26 -14.59 -11.63 32.04
C ARG A 26 -14.72 -11.45 30.53
N PHE A 27 -15.25 -12.46 29.84
CA PHE A 27 -15.43 -12.43 28.40
C PHE A 27 -16.36 -11.30 27.94
N ILE A 28 -17.49 -11.09 28.62
CA ILE A 28 -18.40 -9.97 28.33
C ILE A 28 -17.70 -8.62 28.52
N GLY A 29 -16.93 -8.47 29.60
CA GLY A 29 -16.16 -7.25 29.86
C GLY A 29 -15.12 -6.97 28.77
N ASP A 30 -14.38 -7.99 28.35
CA ASP A 30 -13.36 -7.88 27.30
C ASP A 30 -14.00 -7.57 25.93
N TRP A 31 -15.12 -8.21 25.60
CA TRP A 31 -15.89 -7.90 24.41
C TRP A 31 -16.40 -6.45 24.41
N ALA A 32 -16.96 -5.99 25.53
CA ALA A 32 -17.47 -4.63 25.66
C ALA A 32 -16.38 -3.58 25.41
N LYS A 33 -15.15 -3.83 25.89
CA LYS A 33 -13.99 -2.96 25.63
C LYS A 33 -13.65 -2.90 24.14
N VAL A 34 -13.55 -4.05 23.48
CA VAL A 34 -13.24 -4.13 22.05
C VAL A 34 -14.33 -3.46 21.21
N ARG A 35 -15.60 -3.68 21.54
CA ARG A 35 -16.72 -3.03 20.85
C ARG A 35 -16.70 -1.51 21.06
N TYR A 36 -16.46 -1.05 22.28
CA TYR A 36 -16.34 0.37 22.58
C TYR A 36 -15.20 1.03 21.79
N GLY A 37 -14.04 0.36 21.67
CA GLY A 37 -12.93 0.82 20.83
C GLY A 37 -13.31 0.92 19.35
N PHE A 38 -14.02 -0.08 18.81
CA PHE A 38 -14.59 -0.01 17.46
C PHE A 38 -15.52 1.20 17.28
N ASP A 39 -16.51 1.38 18.16
CA ASP A 39 -17.45 2.51 18.06
C ASP A 39 -16.75 3.87 18.22
N ARG A 40 -15.67 3.93 18.99
CA ARG A 40 -14.84 5.14 19.14
C ARG A 40 -14.07 5.45 17.86
N THR A 41 -13.36 4.47 17.31
CA THR A 41 -12.59 4.64 16.06
C THR A 41 -13.50 4.95 14.87
N GLU A 42 -14.67 4.31 14.78
CA GLU A 42 -15.65 4.59 13.75
C GLU A 42 -16.17 6.03 13.84
N ARG A 43 -16.52 6.50 15.05
CA ARG A 43 -16.92 7.90 15.27
C ARG A 43 -15.81 8.88 14.88
N ALA A 44 -14.55 8.58 15.16
CA ALA A 44 -13.43 9.41 14.75
C ALA A 44 -13.30 9.47 13.22
N MET A 45 -13.35 8.32 12.54
CA MET A 45 -13.28 8.22 11.07
C MET A 45 -14.50 8.84 10.36
N ASN A 46 -15.67 8.90 11.00
CA ASN A 46 -16.86 9.59 10.47
C ASN A 46 -16.76 11.11 10.61
N LYS A 47 -16.11 11.61 11.67
CA LYS A 47 -15.93 13.04 11.91
C LYS A 47 -14.74 13.63 11.14
N GLY A 48 -13.69 12.83 10.96
CA GLY A 48 -12.46 13.21 10.26
C GLY A 48 -12.25 12.39 8.99
N THR A 49 -10.98 12.12 8.68
CA THR A 49 -10.58 11.25 7.57
C THR A 49 -10.37 9.81 8.04
N VAL A 50 -10.65 8.85 7.16
CA VAL A 50 -10.18 7.48 7.37
C VAL A 50 -8.67 7.47 7.19
N PRO A 51 -7.91 6.81 8.08
CA PRO A 51 -6.47 6.76 7.90
C PRO A 51 -6.06 6.19 6.57
N ARG A 52 -5.02 6.77 5.98
CA ARG A 52 -4.67 6.46 4.59
C ARG A 52 -4.27 5.00 4.44
N GLY A 53 -4.66 4.40 3.32
CA GLY A 53 -4.56 2.95 3.10
C GLY A 53 -5.48 2.07 3.97
N PHE A 54 -5.92 2.51 5.16
CA PHE A 54 -6.61 1.68 6.13
C PHE A 54 -7.98 1.19 5.64
N ASN A 55 -8.22 -0.11 5.76
CA ASN A 55 -9.48 -0.75 5.37
C ASN A 55 -10.54 -0.59 6.48
N ARG A 56 -11.34 0.48 6.41
CA ARG A 56 -12.44 0.68 7.34
C ARG A 56 -13.51 -0.40 7.15
N LEU A 57 -13.70 -1.23 8.18
CA LEU A 57 -14.75 -2.25 8.19
C LEU A 57 -16.11 -1.64 8.50
N THR A 58 -17.15 -2.15 7.84
CA THR A 58 -18.52 -1.94 8.29
C THR A 58 -18.76 -2.69 9.59
N GLU A 59 -19.74 -2.25 10.37
CA GLU A 59 -20.16 -2.95 11.58
C GLU A 59 -20.43 -4.44 11.31
N GLU A 60 -21.12 -4.76 10.22
CA GLU A 60 -21.38 -6.15 9.82
C GLU A 60 -20.11 -6.97 9.62
N LYS A 61 -19.14 -6.44 8.87
CA LYS A 61 -17.86 -7.14 8.65
C LYS A 61 -17.10 -7.31 9.95
N PHE A 62 -17.06 -6.28 10.80
CA PHE A 62 -16.42 -6.33 12.11
C PHE A 62 -17.06 -7.38 13.03
N LEU A 63 -18.39 -7.45 13.07
CA LEU A 63 -19.12 -8.46 13.82
C LEU A 63 -18.92 -9.88 13.26
N GLY A 64 -18.54 -10.03 12.00
CA GLY A 64 -18.18 -11.32 11.40
C GLY A 64 -16.79 -11.87 11.74
N LEU A 65 -15.90 -11.05 12.31
CA LEU A 65 -14.51 -11.44 12.61
C LEU A 65 -14.39 -12.39 13.82
N SER A 66 -13.23 -13.04 14.00
CA SER A 66 -12.87 -13.71 15.26
C SER A 66 -12.56 -12.68 16.36
N TYR A 67 -12.56 -13.08 17.64
CA TYR A 67 -12.22 -12.16 18.74
C TYR A 67 -10.82 -11.54 18.59
N GLU A 68 -9.81 -12.34 18.23
CA GLU A 68 -8.44 -11.89 18.01
C GLU A 68 -8.32 -10.92 16.83
N GLN A 69 -9.07 -11.18 15.74
CA GLN A 69 -9.17 -10.26 14.61
C GLN A 69 -9.82 -8.93 14.98
N ARG A 70 -10.89 -8.96 15.80
CA ARG A 70 -11.53 -7.73 16.27
C ARG A 70 -10.59 -6.90 17.14
N ARG A 71 -9.88 -7.55 18.08
CA ARG A 71 -8.93 -6.88 18.97
C ARG A 71 -7.79 -6.22 18.18
N SER A 72 -7.15 -6.98 17.29
CA SER A 72 -6.04 -6.47 16.47
C SER A 72 -6.48 -5.37 15.49
N TYR A 73 -7.68 -5.48 14.91
CA TYR A 73 -8.25 -4.42 14.06
C TYR A 73 -8.44 -3.10 14.84
N VAL A 74 -9.04 -3.17 16.02
CA VAL A 74 -9.29 -1.97 16.86
C VAL A 74 -7.97 -1.34 17.29
N GLU A 75 -7.00 -2.15 17.73
CA GLU A 75 -5.69 -1.67 18.12
C GLU A 75 -4.98 -0.90 16.98
N GLU A 76 -4.94 -1.48 15.78
CA GLU A 76 -4.32 -0.84 14.61
C GLU A 76 -5.08 0.43 14.18
N ALA A 77 -6.42 0.39 14.23
CA ALA A 77 -7.25 1.56 13.92
C ALA A 77 -6.99 2.73 14.86
N GLU A 78 -6.88 2.46 16.17
CA GLU A 78 -6.59 3.46 17.19
C GLU A 78 -5.20 4.05 16.98
N ARG A 79 -4.17 3.22 16.78
CA ARG A 79 -2.80 3.68 16.55
C ARG A 79 -2.67 4.57 15.32
N ARG A 80 -3.33 4.21 14.21
CA ARG A 80 -3.31 5.03 13.00
C ARG A 80 -4.01 6.38 13.20
N LEU A 81 -5.15 6.41 13.86
CA LEU A 81 -5.88 7.65 14.15
C LEU A 81 -5.09 8.60 15.06
N HIS A 82 -4.27 8.08 15.97
CA HIS A 82 -3.40 8.89 16.82
C HIS A 82 -2.15 9.43 16.09
N ALA A 83 -1.74 8.80 14.99
CA ALA A 83 -0.56 9.20 14.22
C ALA A 83 -0.85 10.23 13.12
N GLU A 84 -2.10 10.37 12.67
CA GLU A 84 -2.50 11.34 11.64
C GLU A 84 -2.79 12.71 12.25
N GLY A 85 -1.79 13.59 12.29
CA GLY A 85 -1.99 14.97 12.76
C GLY A 85 -0.73 15.74 13.13
N SER A 86 0.42 15.07 13.21
CA SER A 86 1.71 15.67 13.57
C SER A 86 2.75 15.45 12.47
N HIS A 87 3.70 16.37 12.35
CA HIS A 87 4.88 16.20 11.50
C HIS A 87 5.60 14.91 11.93
N VAL A 88 5.48 13.85 11.14
CA VAL A 88 6.12 12.57 11.47
C VAL A 88 7.58 12.69 11.04
N PRO A 89 8.55 12.62 11.97
CA PRO A 89 9.95 12.72 11.60
C PRO A 89 10.31 11.59 10.65
N HIS A 90 11.09 11.94 9.62
CA HIS A 90 11.63 11.01 8.64
C HIS A 90 12.75 10.17 9.27
N THR A 91 12.36 9.17 10.07
CA THR A 91 13.25 8.17 10.65
C THR A 91 13.15 6.87 9.86
N ASN A 92 14.18 6.01 9.97
CA ASN A 92 14.15 4.67 9.38
C ASN A 92 12.92 3.87 9.83
N PHE A 93 12.52 4.02 11.10
CA PHE A 93 11.31 3.40 11.61
C PHE A 93 10.04 3.92 10.92
N THR A 94 9.88 5.25 10.74
CA THR A 94 8.73 5.82 10.04
C THR A 94 8.59 5.28 8.61
N VAL A 95 9.73 5.15 7.91
CA VAL A 95 9.78 4.59 6.56
C VAL A 95 9.29 3.15 6.56
N LEU A 96 9.87 2.29 7.41
CA LEU A 96 9.47 0.88 7.51
C LEU A 96 8.03 0.72 7.97
N LYS A 97 7.57 1.51 8.95
CA LYS A 97 6.17 1.54 9.40
C LYS A 97 5.22 1.80 8.24
N GLY A 98 5.52 2.76 7.37
CA GLY A 98 4.73 3.02 6.17
C GLY A 98 4.70 1.86 5.19
N LYS A 99 5.86 1.23 4.94
CA LYS A 99 5.97 0.05 4.07
C LYS A 99 5.16 -1.13 4.63
N ILE A 100 5.25 -1.40 5.93
CA ILE A 100 4.48 -2.45 6.61
C ILE A 100 2.98 -2.16 6.49
N ARG A 101 2.52 -0.96 6.86
CA ARG A 101 1.10 -0.59 6.80
C ARG A 101 0.54 -0.72 5.39
N HIS A 102 1.26 -0.24 4.39
CA HIS A 102 0.84 -0.42 3.00
C HIS A 102 0.72 -1.90 2.59
N ALA A 103 1.70 -2.73 2.96
CA ALA A 103 1.65 -4.16 2.71
C ALA A 103 0.43 -4.83 3.38
N LEU A 104 0.15 -4.49 4.65
CA LEU A 104 -1.04 -4.96 5.37
C LEU A 104 -2.35 -4.49 4.69
N ASP A 105 -2.41 -3.23 4.25
CA ASP A 105 -3.60 -2.63 3.64
C ASP A 105 -3.92 -3.26 2.27
N THR A 106 -2.90 -3.73 1.56
CA THR A 106 -3.02 -4.43 0.27
C THR A 106 -3.06 -5.96 0.41
N GLU A 107 -3.08 -6.48 1.65
CA GLU A 107 -3.04 -7.91 1.96
C GLU A 107 -1.81 -8.65 1.39
N ASP A 108 -0.70 -7.93 1.16
CA ASP A 108 0.59 -8.51 0.77
C ASP A 108 1.34 -9.00 2.03
N TRP A 109 0.86 -10.13 2.56
CA TRP A 109 1.34 -10.69 3.82
C TRP A 109 2.83 -11.07 3.82
N ASP A 110 3.37 -11.47 2.66
CA ASP A 110 4.78 -11.83 2.51
C ASP A 110 5.66 -10.56 2.61
N GLU A 111 5.25 -9.48 1.94
CA GLU A 111 5.92 -8.18 2.05
C GLU A 111 5.84 -7.60 3.46
N ALA A 112 4.66 -7.66 4.09
CA ALA A 112 4.48 -7.18 5.46
C ALA A 112 5.41 -7.91 6.45
N ARG A 113 5.58 -9.24 6.30
CA ARG A 113 6.51 -10.04 7.10
C ARG A 113 7.95 -9.59 6.93
N GLN A 114 8.38 -9.38 5.69
CA GLN A 114 9.76 -8.98 5.39
C GLN A 114 10.10 -7.63 6.03
N TYR A 115 9.25 -6.62 5.84
CA TYR A 115 9.49 -5.30 6.44
C TYR A 115 9.34 -5.31 7.97
N LEU A 116 8.47 -6.14 8.54
CA LEU A 116 8.42 -6.35 10.00
C LEU A 116 9.72 -6.95 10.53
N GLN A 117 10.26 -7.97 9.88
CA GLN A 117 11.55 -8.57 10.26
C GLN A 117 12.70 -7.57 10.16
N GLU A 118 12.68 -6.69 9.16
CA GLU A 118 13.65 -5.61 9.03
C GLU A 118 13.50 -4.58 10.14
N ALA A 119 12.27 -4.13 10.42
CA ALA A 119 12.00 -3.13 11.46
C ALA A 119 12.37 -3.62 12.86
N TRP A 120 12.16 -4.91 13.17
CA TRP A 120 12.57 -5.50 14.45
C TRP A 120 14.09 -5.54 14.68
N LYS A 121 14.91 -5.43 13.63
CA LYS A 121 16.38 -5.35 13.75
C LYS A 121 16.86 -3.94 14.11
N GLY A 122 15.99 -2.94 14.02
CA GLY A 122 16.31 -1.55 14.33
C GLY A 122 16.43 -1.28 15.83
N ASN A 123 17.06 -0.16 16.18
CA ASN A 123 17.07 0.36 17.55
C ASN A 123 15.75 1.10 17.82
N ASN A 124 14.74 0.35 18.26
CA ASN A 124 13.37 0.84 18.41
C ASN A 124 13.11 1.39 19.81
N SER A 125 12.41 2.52 19.90
CA SER A 125 11.90 3.03 21.18
C SER A 125 10.78 2.13 21.72
N GLU A 126 10.38 2.33 22.99
CA GLU A 126 9.24 1.59 23.54
C GLU A 126 7.94 1.79 22.73
N GLU A 127 7.72 2.99 22.20
CA GLU A 127 6.52 3.25 21.38
C GLU A 127 6.62 2.59 20.00
N ASP A 128 7.81 2.58 19.39
CA ASP A 128 8.06 1.86 18.14
C ASP A 128 7.83 0.35 18.32
N ILE A 129 8.29 -0.23 19.43
CA ILE A 129 8.06 -1.64 19.78
C ILE A 129 6.56 -1.93 19.88
N ARG A 130 5.79 -1.05 20.51
CA ARG A 130 4.33 -1.20 20.63
C ARG A 130 3.62 -1.11 19.28
N GLU A 131 4.05 -0.21 18.41
CA GLU A 131 3.56 -0.11 17.02
C GLU A 131 3.88 -1.40 16.23
N LEU A 132 5.11 -1.93 16.34
CA LEU A 132 5.49 -3.20 15.69
C LEU A 132 4.66 -4.38 16.19
N GLN A 133 4.44 -4.47 17.51
CA GLN A 133 3.59 -5.51 18.10
C GLN A 133 2.16 -5.46 17.57
N SER A 134 1.59 -4.25 17.43
CA SER A 134 0.24 -4.09 16.89
C SER A 134 0.14 -4.57 15.44
N MET A 135 1.07 -4.14 14.58
CA MET A 135 1.14 -4.57 13.18
C MET A 135 1.40 -6.08 13.05
N GLU A 136 2.25 -6.65 13.91
CA GLU A 136 2.51 -8.09 13.94
C GLU A 136 1.27 -8.89 14.41
N ASN A 137 0.55 -8.41 15.42
CA ASN A 137 -0.70 -9.01 15.88
C ASN A 137 -1.78 -8.98 14.80
N TYR A 138 -1.88 -7.87 14.07
CA TYR A 138 -2.76 -7.74 12.92
C TYR A 138 -2.40 -8.75 11.84
N LEU A 139 -1.13 -8.82 11.45
CA LEU A 139 -0.63 -9.80 10.48
C LEU A 139 -0.90 -11.24 10.92
N LYS A 140 -0.70 -11.59 12.19
CA LYS A 140 -0.98 -12.94 12.72
C LYS A 140 -2.46 -13.29 12.67
N SER A 141 -3.34 -12.29 12.85
CA SER A 141 -4.79 -12.49 12.94
C SER A 141 -5.49 -12.52 11.57
N PHE A 142 -4.99 -11.74 10.61
CA PHE A 142 -5.58 -11.61 9.27
C PHE A 142 -4.78 -12.32 8.17
N GLY A 143 -3.47 -12.46 8.36
CA GLY A 143 -2.57 -13.04 7.38
C GLY A 143 -2.80 -14.53 7.17
N LYS A 144 -2.48 -14.98 5.95
CA LYS A 144 -2.44 -16.42 5.64
C LYS A 144 -1.22 -17.05 6.30
N LYS A 145 -1.38 -18.28 6.82
CA LYS A 145 -0.27 -19.10 7.31
C LYS A 145 0.80 -19.20 6.22
N GLU A 146 2.06 -19.04 6.62
CA GLU A 146 3.19 -19.25 5.70
C GLU A 146 3.10 -20.65 5.10
N LYS A 147 3.05 -20.71 3.77
CA LYS A 147 3.38 -21.93 3.08
C LYS A 147 4.89 -22.04 3.13
N LYS A 148 5.43 -23.15 3.64
CA LYS A 148 6.87 -23.46 3.53
C LYS A 148 7.26 -23.28 2.06
N GLN A 149 8.11 -22.29 1.77
CA GLN A 149 8.68 -22.16 0.45
C GLN A 149 9.69 -23.30 0.29
N GLU A 150 9.42 -24.19 -0.66
CA GLU A 150 10.45 -25.10 -1.15
C GLU A 150 11.58 -24.26 -1.73
N LYS A 151 12.82 -24.57 -1.37
CA LYS A 151 14.00 -23.97 -2.00
C LYS A 151 13.94 -24.30 -3.48
N LYS A 152 13.62 -23.31 -4.30
CA LYS A 152 13.69 -23.43 -5.76
C LYS A 152 15.11 -23.13 -6.20
N ASP A 153 15.48 -23.74 -7.32
CA ASP A 153 16.70 -23.40 -8.02
C ASP A 153 16.71 -21.89 -8.38
N PRO A 154 17.77 -21.13 -8.02
CA PRO A 154 17.85 -19.68 -8.27
C PRO A 154 17.58 -19.28 -9.71
N LYS A 155 18.06 -20.08 -10.69
CA LYS A 155 17.83 -19.82 -12.11
C LYS A 155 16.34 -19.89 -12.45
N THR A 156 15.66 -20.93 -11.95
CA THR A 156 14.22 -21.11 -12.14
C THR A 156 13.41 -19.95 -11.53
N GLU A 157 13.85 -19.41 -10.39
CA GLU A 157 13.20 -18.25 -9.77
C GLU A 157 13.33 -16.99 -10.61
N VAL A 158 14.53 -16.70 -11.12
CA VAL A 158 14.80 -15.53 -11.98
C VAL A 158 13.99 -15.60 -13.28
N LEU A 159 14.01 -16.75 -13.97
CA LEU A 159 13.26 -16.91 -15.23
C LEU A 159 11.76 -16.80 -15.02
N ARG A 160 11.23 -17.38 -13.95
CA ARG A 160 9.82 -17.26 -13.58
C ARG A 160 9.45 -15.83 -13.24
N ALA A 161 10.25 -15.13 -12.44
CA ALA A 161 9.99 -13.74 -12.07
C ALA A 161 9.96 -12.84 -13.31
N ALA A 162 10.90 -13.02 -14.25
CA ALA A 162 10.90 -12.28 -15.50
C ALA A 162 9.65 -12.56 -16.35
N SER A 163 9.26 -13.84 -16.49
CA SER A 163 8.04 -14.25 -17.22
C SER A 163 6.75 -13.72 -16.56
N ASP A 164 6.70 -13.75 -15.22
CA ASP A 164 5.60 -13.18 -14.45
C ASP A 164 5.47 -11.67 -14.73
N ILE A 165 6.58 -10.92 -14.80
CA ILE A 165 6.57 -9.50 -15.16
C ILE A 165 6.06 -9.30 -16.60
N ASP A 166 6.54 -10.09 -17.57
CA ASP A 166 6.08 -10.00 -18.96
C ASP A 166 4.54 -10.13 -19.04
N GLY A 167 3.98 -11.16 -18.38
CA GLY A 167 2.54 -11.40 -18.35
C GLY A 167 1.75 -10.31 -17.62
N LEU A 168 2.30 -9.77 -16.53
CA LEU A 168 1.68 -8.67 -15.79
C LEU A 168 1.64 -7.38 -16.61
N LEU A 169 2.73 -7.03 -17.28
CA LEU A 169 2.81 -5.87 -18.17
C LEU A 169 1.90 -6.02 -19.39
N ALA A 170 1.73 -7.23 -19.92
CA ALA A 170 0.77 -7.51 -20.98
C ALA A 170 -0.69 -7.32 -20.54
N SER A 171 -0.99 -7.57 -19.26
CA SER A 171 -2.33 -7.37 -18.69
C SER A 171 -2.59 -5.97 -18.13
N ALA A 172 -1.54 -5.15 -17.97
CA ALA A 172 -1.65 -3.85 -17.35
C ALA A 172 -2.48 -2.88 -18.21
N PRO A 173 -3.29 -1.99 -17.59
CA PRO A 173 -3.96 -0.92 -18.33
C PRO A 173 -2.95 -0.09 -19.14
N ASP A 174 -3.27 0.19 -20.40
CA ASP A 174 -2.34 0.84 -21.34
C ASP A 174 -1.79 2.18 -20.82
N GLY A 175 -2.61 2.98 -20.14
CA GLY A 175 -2.17 4.23 -19.54
C GLY A 175 -1.16 4.06 -18.38
N LEU A 176 -1.24 2.95 -17.63
CA LEU A 176 -0.37 2.68 -16.48
C LEU A 176 0.89 1.90 -16.84
N LYS A 177 0.84 1.09 -17.91
CA LYS A 177 1.94 0.20 -18.32
C LYS A 177 3.30 0.91 -18.45
N PRO A 178 3.42 2.09 -19.08
CA PRO A 178 4.70 2.80 -19.21
C PRO A 178 5.33 3.14 -17.86
N PHE A 179 4.52 3.52 -16.87
CA PHE A 179 5.01 3.83 -15.52
C PHE A 179 5.61 2.60 -14.82
N TYR A 180 5.00 1.43 -14.99
CA TYR A 180 5.56 0.17 -14.49
C TYR A 180 6.87 -0.19 -15.19
N GLU A 181 6.89 -0.14 -16.52
CA GLU A 181 8.08 -0.43 -17.32
C GLU A 181 9.28 0.43 -16.92
N LYS A 182 9.05 1.74 -16.71
CA LYS A 182 10.11 2.66 -16.28
C LYS A 182 10.59 2.38 -14.86
N CYS A 183 9.70 2.14 -13.90
CA CYS A 183 10.11 1.85 -12.52
C CYS A 183 10.85 0.52 -12.37
N LEU A 184 10.51 -0.48 -13.18
CA LEU A 184 11.17 -1.77 -13.19
C LEU A 184 12.67 -1.70 -13.53
N LEU A 185 13.08 -0.68 -14.30
CA LEU A 185 14.49 -0.39 -14.59
C LEU A 185 15.26 0.12 -13.37
N TYR A 186 14.56 0.77 -12.43
CA TYR A 186 15.17 1.33 -11.21
C TYR A 186 15.30 0.29 -10.10
N GLY A 187 14.39 -0.69 -10.02
CA GLY A 187 14.45 -1.81 -9.07
C GLY A 187 13.13 -2.07 -8.35
N GLY A 188 13.16 -2.99 -7.37
CA GLY A 188 11.98 -3.43 -6.63
C GLY A 188 11.35 -2.32 -5.80
N GLU A 189 12.14 -1.51 -5.09
CA GLU A 189 11.63 -0.44 -4.23
C GLU A 189 11.03 0.75 -5.00
N ALA A 190 11.59 1.09 -6.17
CA ALA A 190 10.99 2.08 -7.06
C ALA A 190 9.65 1.57 -7.62
N THR A 191 9.60 0.29 -7.98
CA THR A 191 8.36 -0.39 -8.42
C THR A 191 7.31 -0.42 -7.29
N ALA A 192 7.71 -0.69 -6.05
CA ALA A 192 6.82 -0.67 -4.90
C ALA A 192 6.24 0.74 -4.65
N SER A 193 7.09 1.77 -4.75
CA SER A 193 6.69 3.17 -4.61
C SER A 193 5.69 3.58 -5.69
N MET A 194 5.93 3.18 -6.94
CA MET A 194 5.00 3.41 -8.06
C MET A 194 3.66 2.70 -7.86
N CYS A 195 3.68 1.42 -7.45
CA CYS A 195 2.47 0.68 -7.11
C CYS A 195 1.67 1.40 -6.01
N GLN A 196 2.36 1.92 -5.00
CA GLN A 196 1.73 2.60 -3.88
C GLN A 196 1.06 3.92 -4.27
N ILE A 197 1.72 4.80 -5.03
CA ILE A 197 1.12 6.07 -5.47
C ILE A 197 -0.06 5.86 -6.45
N ILE A 198 -0.08 4.74 -7.18
CA ILE A 198 -1.23 4.32 -8.00
C ILE A 198 -2.34 3.75 -7.11
N TYR A 199 -2.01 2.95 -6.09
CA TYR A 199 -2.97 2.43 -5.12
C TYR A 199 -3.68 3.57 -4.36
N ASN A 200 -2.96 4.64 -4.03
CA ASN A 200 -3.54 5.78 -3.32
C ASN A 200 -4.69 6.43 -4.10
N VAL A 201 -4.65 6.42 -5.44
CA VAL A 201 -5.77 6.88 -6.29
C VAL A 201 -7.02 6.04 -6.06
N LYS A 202 -6.90 4.71 -6.15
CA LYS A 202 -8.00 3.78 -5.85
C LYS A 202 -8.54 4.03 -4.44
N TRP A 203 -7.65 4.13 -3.45
CA TRP A 203 -8.04 4.34 -2.06
C TRP A 203 -8.85 5.64 -1.88
N CYS A 204 -8.46 6.71 -2.56
CA CYS A 204 -9.20 7.97 -2.56
C CYS A 204 -10.54 7.87 -3.29
N GLN A 205 -10.59 7.20 -4.45
CA GLN A 205 -11.83 6.99 -5.22
C GLN A 205 -12.85 6.19 -4.42
N ASP A 206 -12.41 5.19 -3.66
CA ASP A 206 -13.29 4.38 -2.79
C ASP A 206 -13.92 5.16 -1.64
N ARG A 207 -13.39 6.35 -1.34
CA ARG A 207 -13.84 7.23 -0.24
C ARG A 207 -14.34 8.58 -0.74
N ASN A 208 -14.45 8.78 -2.05
CA ASN A 208 -14.82 10.05 -2.67
C ASN A 208 -13.90 11.22 -2.24
N TYR A 209 -12.61 10.95 -2.04
CA TYR A 209 -11.60 11.96 -1.73
C TYR A 209 -10.97 12.59 -2.99
N LEU A 210 -11.28 12.04 -4.16
CA LEU A 210 -11.04 12.70 -5.45
C LEU A 210 -12.39 13.11 -6.02
N PRO A 211 -12.57 14.34 -6.51
CA PRO A 211 -13.80 14.74 -7.18
C PRO A 211 -13.97 13.99 -8.51
N ASP A 212 -15.23 13.79 -8.92
CA ASP A 212 -15.64 12.87 -9.98
C ASP A 212 -15.27 13.30 -11.41
N GLU A 213 -14.82 14.54 -11.62
CA GLU A 213 -14.46 15.07 -12.94
C GLU A 213 -12.94 15.26 -13.13
N PRO A 214 -12.24 14.25 -13.72
CA PRO A 214 -10.79 14.32 -13.97
C PRO A 214 -10.36 15.54 -14.79
N ASN A 215 -11.22 15.98 -15.73
CA ASN A 215 -10.92 17.13 -16.57
C ASN A 215 -10.89 18.43 -15.76
N ILE A 216 -11.84 18.66 -14.85
CA ILE A 216 -11.83 19.84 -13.98
C ILE A 216 -10.57 19.85 -13.13
N LEU A 217 -10.22 18.69 -12.56
CA LEU A 217 -9.00 18.55 -11.77
C LEU A 217 -7.73 18.83 -12.57
N ARG A 218 -7.66 18.35 -13.81
CA ARG A 218 -6.51 18.59 -14.69
C ARG A 218 -6.35 20.07 -15.04
N HIS A 219 -7.44 20.77 -15.36
CA HIS A 219 -7.40 22.21 -15.63
C HIS A 219 -7.02 23.02 -14.38
N ARG A 220 -7.48 22.58 -13.20
CA ARG A 220 -7.04 23.16 -11.92
C ARG A 220 -5.55 22.93 -11.71
N ALA A 221 -5.06 21.71 -11.91
CA ALA A 221 -3.65 21.35 -11.78
C ALA A 221 -2.77 22.18 -12.72
N LEU A 222 -3.20 22.42 -13.97
CA LEU A 222 -2.49 23.28 -14.91
C LEU A 222 -2.29 24.69 -14.32
N ARG A 223 -3.39 25.37 -13.96
CA ARG A 223 -3.33 26.74 -13.42
C ARG A 223 -2.54 26.84 -12.12
N GLU A 224 -2.73 25.88 -11.22
CA GLU A 224 -2.00 25.83 -9.94
C GLU A 224 -0.50 25.59 -10.17
N THR A 225 -0.13 24.73 -11.12
CA THR A 225 1.28 24.45 -11.44
C THR A 225 1.94 25.64 -12.12
N GLU A 226 1.28 26.25 -13.12
CA GLU A 226 1.78 27.47 -13.78
C GLU A 226 2.03 28.59 -12.78
N HIS A 227 1.06 28.84 -11.89
CA HIS A 227 1.23 29.86 -10.87
C HIS A 227 2.37 29.50 -9.91
N ARG A 228 2.43 28.26 -9.42
CA ARG A 228 3.44 27.78 -8.47
C ARG A 228 4.87 27.92 -9.00
N LEU A 229 5.07 27.63 -10.29
CA LEU A 229 6.38 27.64 -10.94
C LEU A 229 6.74 29.01 -11.55
N SER A 230 5.81 29.97 -11.52
CA SER A 230 6.09 31.34 -11.98
C SER A 230 6.97 32.10 -10.98
N ALA A 231 7.64 33.17 -11.44
CA ALA A 231 8.47 34.02 -10.58
C ALA A 231 7.68 34.72 -9.45
N ALA A 232 6.36 34.87 -9.61
CA ALA A 232 5.45 35.43 -8.60
C ALA A 232 4.72 34.35 -7.79
N GLY A 233 5.06 33.07 -8.01
CA GLY A 233 4.46 31.93 -7.34
C GLY A 233 5.02 31.69 -5.95
N ASP A 234 4.20 31.09 -5.09
CA ASP A 234 4.59 30.79 -3.71
C ASP A 234 5.40 29.49 -3.56
N GLY A 235 5.78 28.82 -4.66
CA GLY A 235 6.45 27.52 -4.63
C GLY A 235 5.62 26.41 -3.98
N HIS A 236 6.27 25.28 -3.67
CA HIS A 236 5.63 24.16 -2.98
C HIS A 236 5.30 24.51 -1.51
N LYS A 237 4.16 24.01 -1.02
CA LYS A 237 3.62 24.27 0.32
C LYS A 237 3.25 22.99 1.04
N ASN A 238 3.06 23.07 2.35
CA ASN A 238 2.64 21.97 3.24
C ASN A 238 1.12 21.64 3.16
N GLY A 239 0.51 21.77 1.99
CA GLY A 239 -0.93 21.54 1.78
C GLY A 239 -1.22 20.53 0.68
N LEU A 240 -2.51 20.33 0.39
CA LEU A 240 -2.94 19.62 -0.82
C LEU A 240 -2.44 20.39 -2.05
N GLU A 241 -1.72 19.72 -2.93
CA GLU A 241 -1.30 20.27 -4.22
C GLU A 241 -1.86 19.47 -5.39
N ASN A 242 -2.35 20.17 -6.42
CA ASN A 242 -2.61 19.57 -7.72
C ASN A 242 -1.49 19.99 -8.67
N ASN A 243 -0.80 18.99 -9.22
CA ASN A 243 0.43 19.14 -9.97
C ASN A 243 0.25 18.55 -11.36
N LEU A 244 0.38 19.36 -12.40
CA LEU A 244 0.43 18.88 -13.78
C LEU A 244 1.88 18.59 -14.13
N VAL A 245 2.21 17.31 -14.27
CA VAL A 245 3.55 16.86 -14.68
C VAL A 245 3.76 17.07 -16.17
N THR A 246 2.71 16.89 -16.97
CA THR A 246 2.76 17.08 -18.42
C THR A 246 3.17 18.50 -18.79
N GLY A 247 4.26 18.62 -19.55
CA GLY A 247 4.85 19.90 -19.96
C GLY A 247 5.78 20.55 -18.92
N PHE A 248 5.63 20.26 -17.63
CA PHE A 248 6.42 20.86 -16.54
C PHE A 248 7.49 19.93 -15.96
N ASN A 249 7.31 18.61 -16.06
CA ASN A 249 8.23 17.57 -15.59
C ASN A 249 8.56 17.66 -14.08
N SER A 250 9.79 17.30 -13.71
CA SER A 250 10.27 17.17 -12.32
C SER A 250 9.95 18.38 -11.43
N PRO A 251 10.15 19.65 -11.88
CA PRO A 251 9.80 20.84 -11.09
C PRO A 251 8.35 20.90 -10.59
N SER A 252 7.41 20.23 -11.26
CA SER A 252 6.00 20.24 -10.82
C SER A 252 5.72 19.25 -9.68
N ILE A 253 6.62 18.29 -9.44
CA ILE A 253 6.47 17.25 -8.44
C ILE A 253 7.14 17.75 -7.16
N ARG A 254 6.38 17.75 -6.07
CA ARG A 254 6.89 18.21 -4.79
C ARG A 254 7.85 17.16 -4.21
N ASP A 255 9.08 17.60 -3.92
CA ASP A 255 10.15 16.78 -3.35
C ASP A 255 10.15 16.79 -1.83
N ASP A 256 9.69 17.88 -1.21
CA ASP A 256 9.77 18.10 0.23
C ASP A 256 8.49 18.71 0.82
N GLY A 257 8.40 18.73 2.14
CA GLY A 257 7.22 19.22 2.84
C GLY A 257 6.16 18.16 3.08
N PHE A 258 5.10 18.57 3.77
CA PHE A 258 4.07 17.66 4.28
C PHE A 258 2.73 17.89 3.59
N GLY A 259 2.11 16.83 3.08
CA GLY A 259 0.72 16.87 2.65
C GLY A 259 0.42 16.04 1.41
N PRO A 260 -0.86 15.93 1.02
CA PRO A 260 -1.27 15.23 -0.20
C PRO A 260 -0.75 15.94 -1.46
N GLN A 261 -0.40 15.17 -2.49
CA GLN A 261 -0.20 15.71 -3.84
C GLN A 261 -0.89 14.84 -4.89
N ASN A 262 -1.56 15.48 -5.84
CA ASN A 262 -2.16 14.85 -7.01
C ASN A 262 -1.28 15.14 -8.23
N MET A 263 -0.58 14.13 -8.73
CA MET A 263 0.27 14.23 -9.90
C MET A 263 -0.51 13.80 -11.14
N PHE A 264 -0.86 14.75 -11.99
CA PHE A 264 -1.49 14.52 -13.29
C PHE A 264 -0.42 14.34 -14.35
N ALA A 265 -0.26 13.12 -14.86
CA ALA A 265 0.80 12.77 -15.80
C ALA A 265 0.26 11.89 -16.93
N THR A 266 0.80 12.06 -18.14
CA THR A 266 0.55 11.14 -19.25
C THR A 266 1.67 10.10 -19.35
N LYS A 267 1.50 9.12 -20.24
CA LYS A 267 2.55 8.12 -20.53
C LYS A 267 3.90 8.73 -20.92
N ASP A 268 3.90 9.93 -21.50
CA ASP A 268 5.12 10.60 -21.97
C ASP A 268 5.99 11.07 -20.79
N GLU A 269 5.37 11.33 -19.63
CA GLU A 269 6.07 11.70 -18.38
C GLU A 269 6.43 10.48 -17.51
N SER A 270 6.21 9.25 -17.99
CA SER A 270 6.46 8.03 -17.21
C SER A 270 7.89 7.93 -16.69
N GLN A 271 8.88 8.40 -17.46
CA GLN A 271 10.28 8.42 -17.05
C GLN A 271 10.51 9.35 -15.85
N THR A 272 9.96 10.55 -15.88
CA THR A 272 10.08 11.55 -14.81
C THR A 272 9.45 11.06 -13.52
N VAL A 273 8.23 10.51 -13.60
CA VAL A 273 7.54 9.98 -12.42
C VAL A 273 8.28 8.74 -11.88
N ALA A 274 8.82 7.88 -12.75
CA ALA A 274 9.59 6.72 -12.32
C ALA A 274 10.91 7.10 -11.62
N GLN A 275 11.59 8.13 -12.12
CA GLN A 275 12.76 8.69 -11.46
C GLN A 275 12.41 9.21 -10.07
N LYS A 276 11.33 9.99 -9.93
CA LYS A 276 10.85 10.48 -8.62
C LYS A 276 10.47 9.35 -7.67
N ALA A 277 9.78 8.33 -8.16
CA ALA A 277 9.48 7.14 -7.36
C ALA A 277 10.74 6.40 -6.87
N SER A 278 11.83 6.45 -7.63
CA SER A 278 13.12 5.89 -7.23
C SER A 278 13.87 6.78 -6.24
N GLU A 279 13.88 8.10 -6.45
CA GLU A 279 14.51 9.09 -5.55
C GLU A 279 13.83 9.07 -4.17
N HIS A 280 12.51 8.96 -4.15
CA HIS A 280 11.67 9.00 -2.94
C HIS A 280 11.20 7.63 -2.45
N LYS A 281 11.92 6.55 -2.80
CA LYS A 281 11.53 5.17 -2.42
C LYS A 281 11.50 4.90 -0.91
N ASP A 282 12.27 5.69 -0.17
CA ASP A 282 12.37 5.67 1.29
C ASP A 282 11.73 6.92 1.92
N ASP A 283 10.92 7.65 1.16
CA ASP A 283 10.17 8.78 1.67
C ASP A 283 8.72 8.37 1.98
N PHE A 284 8.41 8.29 3.27
CA PHE A 284 7.07 8.01 3.75
C PHE A 284 6.05 8.99 3.19
N THR A 285 6.37 10.28 3.17
CA THR A 285 5.45 11.32 2.75
C THR A 285 5.14 11.19 1.28
N PHE A 286 6.17 11.10 0.43
CA PHE A 286 5.96 10.92 -1.01
C PHE A 286 5.10 9.67 -1.29
N ARG A 287 5.46 8.52 -0.73
CA ARG A 287 4.76 7.25 -1.01
C ARG A 287 3.34 7.23 -0.50
N TYR A 288 3.08 7.77 0.68
CA TYR A 288 1.77 7.72 1.32
C TYR A 288 0.85 8.83 0.83
N TRP A 289 1.39 10.01 0.55
CA TRP A 289 0.60 11.21 0.27
C TRP A 289 0.45 11.55 -1.21
N SER A 290 1.23 10.92 -2.10
CA SER A 290 1.13 11.17 -3.55
C SER A 290 0.13 10.25 -4.25
N ASN A 291 -0.62 10.82 -5.18
CA ASN A 291 -1.56 10.15 -6.07
C ASN A 291 -1.07 10.32 -7.51
N LEU A 292 -0.94 9.23 -8.28
CA LEU A 292 -0.62 9.30 -9.72
C LEU A 292 -1.89 9.18 -10.57
N ILE A 293 -2.39 10.32 -11.04
CA ILE A 293 -3.61 10.41 -11.85
C ILE A 293 -3.23 10.47 -13.33
N VAL A 294 -3.62 9.44 -14.07
CA VAL A 294 -3.31 9.29 -15.49
C VAL A 294 -4.60 9.48 -16.29
N PRO A 295 -4.59 10.36 -17.33
CA PRO A 295 -5.73 10.51 -18.22
C PRO A 295 -6.19 9.17 -18.81
N ASP A 296 -7.49 9.05 -19.03
CA ASP A 296 -8.13 7.88 -19.66
C ASP A 296 -7.98 6.55 -18.89
N VAL A 297 -7.43 6.58 -17.66
CA VAL A 297 -7.45 5.43 -16.74
C VAL A 297 -8.68 5.53 -15.84
N SER A 298 -9.62 4.62 -16.06
CA SER A 298 -10.86 4.51 -15.28
C SER A 298 -10.64 4.01 -13.86
N ARG A 299 -11.61 4.27 -12.97
CA ARG A 299 -11.68 3.70 -11.61
C ARG A 299 -11.54 2.17 -11.62
N GLY A 300 -12.16 1.49 -12.58
CA GLY A 300 -12.06 0.04 -12.73
C GLY A 300 -10.64 -0.44 -13.05
N GLN A 301 -9.90 0.30 -13.87
CA GLN A 301 -8.50 -0.01 -14.20
C GLN A 301 -7.56 0.22 -13.01
N TYR A 302 -7.73 1.29 -12.24
CA TYR A 302 -7.00 1.48 -10.98
C TYR A 302 -7.27 0.34 -10.00
N HIS A 303 -8.54 -0.06 -9.85
CA HIS A 303 -8.93 -1.18 -9.00
C HIS A 303 -8.30 -2.51 -9.46
N PHE A 304 -8.34 -2.79 -10.76
CA PHE A 304 -7.72 -3.97 -11.35
C PHE A 304 -6.20 -4.00 -11.09
N ALA A 305 -5.50 -2.90 -11.37
CA ALA A 305 -4.05 -2.82 -11.15
C ALA A 305 -3.68 -3.09 -9.68
N SER A 306 -4.37 -2.45 -8.74
CA SER A 306 -4.10 -2.64 -7.31
C SER A 306 -4.37 -4.05 -6.79
N THR A 307 -5.39 -4.74 -7.33
CA THR A 307 -5.82 -6.05 -6.80
C THR A 307 -5.20 -7.23 -7.54
N GLN A 308 -4.90 -7.08 -8.83
CA GLN A 308 -4.43 -8.17 -9.69
C GLN A 308 -2.95 -8.07 -10.08
N ILE A 309 -2.38 -6.86 -10.09
CA ILE A 309 -1.02 -6.63 -10.61
C ILE A 309 -0.02 -6.35 -9.49
N HIS A 310 -0.29 -5.36 -8.63
CA HIS A 310 0.74 -4.74 -7.78
C HIS A 310 1.54 -5.73 -6.93
N TRP A 311 0.89 -6.61 -6.15
CA TRP A 311 1.59 -7.55 -5.27
C TRP A 311 2.48 -8.53 -6.07
N ARG A 312 2.01 -9.00 -7.24
CA ARG A 312 2.77 -9.91 -8.11
C ARG A 312 3.96 -9.20 -8.74
N LEU A 313 3.75 -7.97 -9.19
CA LEU A 313 4.77 -7.15 -9.82
C LEU A 313 5.88 -6.80 -8.82
N LYS A 314 5.52 -6.31 -7.63
CA LYS A 314 6.45 -6.03 -6.53
C LYS A 314 7.24 -7.27 -6.14
N ARG A 315 6.57 -8.41 -5.97
CA ARG A 315 7.22 -9.68 -5.64
C ARG A 315 8.24 -10.09 -6.71
N ALA A 316 7.84 -10.12 -7.98
CA ALA A 316 8.71 -10.53 -9.06
C ALA A 316 9.91 -9.58 -9.23
N ALA A 317 9.69 -8.27 -9.12
CA ALA A 317 10.77 -7.26 -9.17
C ALA A 317 11.78 -7.46 -8.03
N ARG A 318 11.32 -7.70 -6.80
CA ARG A 318 12.19 -8.01 -5.65
C ARG A 318 12.93 -9.34 -5.80
N THR A 319 12.28 -10.36 -6.37
CA THR A 319 12.94 -11.65 -6.66
C THR A 319 14.08 -11.47 -7.65
N LEU A 320 13.91 -10.66 -8.70
CA LEU A 320 15.00 -10.35 -9.63
C LEU A 320 16.13 -9.61 -8.92
N GLU A 321 15.80 -8.59 -8.12
CA GLU A 321 16.79 -7.76 -7.42
C GLU A 321 17.60 -8.57 -6.39
N ALA A 322 16.96 -9.50 -5.67
CA ALA A 322 17.63 -10.42 -4.76
C ALA A 322 18.67 -11.32 -5.44
N HIS A 323 18.54 -11.51 -6.76
CA HIS A 323 19.48 -12.26 -7.61
C HIS A 323 20.39 -11.34 -8.44
N GLY A 324 20.44 -10.04 -8.13
CA GLY A 324 21.30 -9.07 -8.82
C GLY A 324 20.79 -8.60 -10.18
N PHE A 325 19.54 -8.87 -10.53
CA PHE A 325 18.94 -8.44 -11.80
C PHE A 325 17.94 -7.30 -11.61
N LYS A 326 17.81 -6.46 -12.64
CA LYS A 326 16.67 -5.57 -12.81
C LYS A 326 15.96 -5.93 -14.10
N TYR A 327 14.65 -5.70 -14.14
CA TYR A 327 13.88 -6.03 -15.33
C TYR A 327 14.20 -5.04 -16.47
N GLY A 328 14.27 -5.54 -17.70
CA GLY A 328 14.55 -4.73 -18.89
C GLY A 328 16.03 -4.42 -19.17
N THR A 329 16.95 -4.76 -18.26
CA THR A 329 18.39 -4.52 -18.46
C THR A 329 19.04 -5.55 -19.40
N MET A 330 20.25 -5.24 -19.89
CA MET A 330 20.98 -6.12 -20.80
C MET A 330 21.40 -7.43 -20.11
N GLU A 331 21.75 -7.36 -18.84
CA GLU A 331 22.18 -8.51 -18.02
C GLU A 331 21.05 -9.54 -17.93
N LEU A 332 19.82 -9.11 -17.63
CA LEU A 332 18.68 -10.02 -17.57
C LEU A 332 18.34 -10.59 -18.96
N LYS A 333 18.44 -9.78 -20.02
CA LYS A 333 18.21 -10.26 -21.40
C LYS A 333 19.23 -11.32 -21.81
N ALA A 334 20.51 -11.12 -21.48
CA ALA A 334 21.57 -12.09 -21.72
C ALA A 334 21.33 -13.38 -20.91
N PHE A 335 20.99 -13.26 -19.62
CA PHE A 335 20.65 -14.40 -18.77
C PHE A 335 19.48 -15.22 -19.33
N ARG A 336 18.40 -14.57 -19.76
CA ARG A 336 17.25 -15.23 -20.40
C ARG A 336 17.65 -15.95 -21.69
N SER A 337 18.48 -15.33 -22.52
CA SER A 337 18.93 -15.90 -23.80
C SER A 337 19.79 -17.14 -23.61
N LEU A 338 20.77 -17.07 -22.69
CA LEU A 338 21.66 -18.19 -22.35
C LEU A 338 20.89 -19.42 -21.83
N HIS A 339 19.75 -19.19 -21.20
CA HIS A 339 18.95 -20.24 -20.58
C HIS A 339 17.69 -20.63 -21.37
N ALA A 340 17.37 -19.92 -22.45
CA ALA A 340 16.37 -20.33 -23.42
C ALA A 340 16.90 -21.44 -24.35
N SER A 341 18.20 -21.42 -24.68
CA SER A 341 18.84 -22.40 -25.57
C SER A 341 18.97 -23.79 -24.95
N GLY A 342 19.17 -23.90 -23.62
CA GLY A 342 19.27 -25.19 -22.93
C GLY A 342 17.97 -25.99 -22.81
N ALA A 343 16.81 -25.42 -23.20
CA ALA A 343 15.55 -26.14 -23.29
C ALA A 343 15.33 -26.83 -24.65
N SER A 344 16.12 -26.46 -25.67
CA SER A 344 16.04 -27.03 -27.03
C SER A 344 16.95 -28.25 -27.22
N GLU A 345 17.98 -28.44 -26.39
CA GLU A 345 18.91 -29.57 -26.50
C GLU A 345 18.49 -30.80 -25.67
N ALA A 346 17.41 -30.69 -24.90
CA ALA A 346 16.87 -31.76 -24.06
C ALA A 346 15.48 -32.27 -24.51
N ALA A 347 15.06 -31.92 -25.74
CA ALA A 347 13.79 -32.33 -26.35
C ALA A 347 13.99 -33.32 -27.49
#